data_AF-A0AA39S003-F1
#
_entry.id   AF-A0AA39S003-F1
#
_cell.length_a   1.000
_cell.length_b   1.000
_cell.length_c   1.000
_cell.angle_alpha   90.00
_cell.angle_beta   90.00
_cell.angle_gamma   90.00
#
_symmetry.space_group_name_H-M   'P 1'
#
loop_
_entity.id
_entity.type
_entity.pdbx_description
1 polymer ?
#
loop_
_entity_poly.entity_id
_entity_poly.type
_entity_poly.pdbx_seq_one_letter_code
_entity_poly.pdbx_strand_id
1 'polypeptide(L)'
;MWSCANNNSIRILRYCLVYLPPVPSLFSRSRALGFTDNTNRNHNSSFASFSHSTRSGGRGRGLDMNSGRAGGSGGGKDRIDALGRLLTRILRHMASELNLNMRSDGYVKVQDLLKLNLKTFANIPLQSHTVDEIREAVRRDNKQRFSLVEENGELLIRANQGHTITAVETESLLKPILSAEEVTVCVHGTYKKYLESILESGLKRMERLHVHFSCGLPTDGEVISGMRRDINVLIFLDVRKALEDGMKLYISENKVILTEGFDGAVPVKYLEKIESKKHQQQEANGIMAYAAMKPGKPGLEEHQEQTNRIRITLSSKHVKNLEKVCADLVRGAKDKSLKVKGPVRMPTKVLHITTRKSPCGEGTNTWDRFELRVHKRVIDLHSSPEVVKQITSITIEPGVEVEVTIAD
;
A
#
# COMPACT_ATOMS: atom_id res chain seq x y z
N MET A 1 -53.30 -54.76 -3.08
CA MET A 1 -54.25 -53.69 -3.44
C MET A 1 -53.54 -52.73 -4.39
N TRP A 2 -54.30 -52.08 -5.26
CA TRP A 2 -54.01 -51.64 -6.63
C TRP A 2 -52.83 -50.71 -6.95
N SER A 3 -52.59 -50.70 -8.27
CA SER A 3 -51.59 -50.06 -9.11
C SER A 3 -52.01 -48.64 -9.61
N CYS A 4 -51.01 -47.90 -10.12
CA CYS A 4 -51.02 -46.84 -11.17
C CYS A 4 -51.85 -45.54 -11.01
N ALA A 5 -51.20 -44.38 -11.19
CA ALA A 5 -51.35 -43.51 -12.39
C ALA A 5 -50.49 -42.22 -12.32
N ASN A 6 -49.88 -41.89 -13.47
CA ASN A 6 -49.20 -40.64 -13.84
C ASN A 6 -50.12 -39.40 -13.83
N ASN A 7 -49.58 -38.20 -13.57
CA ASN A 7 -49.39 -37.17 -14.61
C ASN A 7 -48.77 -35.85 -14.12
N ASN A 8 -47.92 -35.31 -15.01
CA ASN A 8 -47.46 -33.93 -15.20
C ASN A 8 -48.32 -32.80 -14.58
N SER A 9 -47.66 -31.80 -13.98
CA SER A 9 -47.82 -30.42 -14.47
C SER A 9 -46.73 -29.45 -13.97
N ILE A 10 -46.38 -28.55 -14.90
CA ILE A 10 -45.41 -27.46 -14.87
C ILE A 10 -46.01 -26.23 -14.15
N ARG A 11 -45.14 -25.26 -13.76
CA ARG A 11 -45.36 -23.79 -13.55
C ARG A 11 -45.16 -23.33 -12.10
N ILE A 12 -44.57 -22.19 -11.74
CA ILE A 12 -43.99 -21.02 -12.45
C ILE A 12 -43.11 -20.26 -11.42
N LEU A 13 -41.98 -19.72 -11.87
CA LEU A 13 -41.13 -18.76 -11.14
C LEU A 13 -41.84 -17.39 -11.03
N ARG A 14 -41.98 -16.84 -9.80
CA ARG A 14 -42.39 -15.45 -9.59
C ARG A 14 -41.16 -14.55 -9.47
N TYR A 15 -40.98 -13.70 -10.48
CA TYR A 15 -40.19 -12.48 -10.44
C TYR A 15 -40.80 -11.49 -9.43
N CYS A 16 -39.97 -10.90 -8.58
CA CYS A 16 -40.32 -9.73 -7.77
C CYS A 16 -39.72 -8.49 -8.44
N LEU A 17 -40.56 -7.73 -9.15
CA LEU A 17 -40.24 -6.45 -9.77
C LEU A 17 -40.53 -5.35 -8.72
N VAL A 18 -39.51 -4.60 -8.30
CA VAL A 18 -39.69 -3.44 -7.41
C VAL A 18 -39.79 -2.18 -8.25
N TYR A 19 -40.91 -1.48 -8.11
CA TYR A 19 -41.29 -0.23 -8.77
C TYR A 19 -40.49 0.98 -8.25
N LEU A 20 -40.00 1.81 -9.17
CA LEU A 20 -39.54 3.19 -8.92
C LEU A 20 -40.72 4.17 -9.11
N PRO A 21 -40.90 5.19 -8.26
CA PRO A 21 -41.88 6.26 -8.48
C PRO A 21 -41.32 7.41 -9.37
N PRO A 22 -42.19 8.16 -10.07
CA PRO A 22 -41.80 9.13 -11.09
C PRO A 22 -41.55 10.55 -10.56
N VAL A 23 -40.70 11.29 -11.28
CA VAL A 23 -40.44 12.73 -11.19
C VAL A 23 -41.64 13.58 -11.64
N PRO A 24 -41.87 14.77 -11.04
CA PRO A 24 -42.70 15.80 -11.66
C PRO A 24 -41.85 16.93 -12.26
N SER A 25 -42.07 17.18 -13.55
CA SER A 25 -41.68 18.40 -14.27
C SER A 25 -42.82 19.43 -14.21
N LEU A 26 -42.53 20.68 -13.84
CA LEU A 26 -43.41 21.82 -14.11
C LEU A 26 -42.64 22.90 -14.87
N PHE A 27 -43.18 23.24 -16.03
CA PHE A 27 -42.72 24.29 -16.93
C PHE A 27 -43.13 25.69 -16.43
N SER A 28 -42.19 26.63 -16.62
CA SER A 28 -42.33 28.04 -17.03
C SER A 28 -43.42 28.94 -16.44
N ARG A 29 -42.97 30.04 -15.81
CA ARG A 29 -43.33 31.41 -16.23
C ARG A 29 -42.25 32.42 -15.88
N SER A 30 -41.93 33.22 -16.87
CA SER A 30 -40.98 34.33 -16.92
C SER A 30 -41.54 35.60 -16.28
N ARG A 31 -40.66 36.41 -15.69
CA ARG A 31 -40.70 37.88 -15.82
C ARG A 31 -39.32 38.48 -15.56
N ALA A 32 -38.82 39.15 -16.59
CA ALA A 32 -37.65 40.01 -16.57
C ALA A 32 -37.99 41.35 -15.90
N LEU A 33 -37.02 41.92 -15.18
CA LEU A 33 -36.77 43.36 -15.12
C LEU A 33 -35.26 43.53 -14.91
N GLY A 34 -34.60 44.18 -15.86
CA GLY A 34 -33.22 44.65 -15.75
C GLY A 34 -33.14 46.07 -15.19
N PHE A 35 -31.90 46.52 -14.99
CA PHE A 35 -31.30 47.88 -14.96
C PHE A 35 -30.02 47.75 -14.09
N THR A 36 -28.82 47.60 -14.67
CA THR A 36 -27.76 48.64 -14.90
C THR A 36 -27.47 49.50 -13.65
N ASP A 37 -26.25 49.85 -13.23
CA ASP A 37 -24.95 49.90 -13.89
C ASP A 37 -23.84 50.07 -12.83
N ASN A 38 -22.63 49.60 -13.17
CA ASN A 38 -21.31 50.22 -12.99
C ASN A 38 -20.91 50.92 -11.67
N THR A 39 -19.80 50.49 -11.04
CA THR A 39 -18.56 51.29 -10.94
C THR A 39 -17.40 50.46 -10.34
N ASN A 40 -16.43 50.14 -11.21
CA ASN A 40 -14.99 50.39 -11.08
C ASN A 40 -14.42 50.78 -9.69
N ARG A 41 -13.43 50.02 -9.18
CA ARG A 41 -12.22 50.59 -8.54
C ARG A 41 -11.07 49.57 -8.37
N ASN A 42 -9.94 49.98 -8.92
CA ASN A 42 -8.58 49.45 -8.83
C ASN A 42 -8.02 49.33 -7.40
N HIS A 43 -7.08 48.36 -7.21
CA HIS A 43 -5.66 48.53 -6.81
C HIS A 43 -5.06 47.13 -6.48
N ASN A 44 -4.03 46.64 -7.19
CA ASN A 44 -2.58 46.74 -6.87
C ASN A 44 -2.24 46.70 -5.37
N SER A 45 -1.22 46.04 -4.84
CA SER A 45 -0.13 45.14 -5.30
C SER A 45 0.71 44.81 -4.04
N SER A 46 1.66 43.86 -4.16
CA SER A 46 2.95 43.79 -3.41
C SER A 46 2.91 43.29 -1.95
N PHE A 47 3.60 42.20 -1.57
CA PHE A 47 5.06 41.98 -1.42
C PHE A 47 5.75 42.84 -0.34
N ALA A 48 6.22 42.18 0.73
CA ALA A 48 7.47 42.36 1.51
C ALA A 48 7.26 41.68 2.88
N SER A 49 8.03 40.68 3.35
CA SER A 49 9.48 40.56 3.60
C SER A 49 9.97 41.23 4.91
N PHE A 50 10.73 40.43 5.69
CA PHE A 50 11.66 40.78 6.80
C PHE A 50 11.00 41.12 8.17
N SER A 51 11.56 40.84 9.35
CA SER A 51 12.90 40.42 9.79
C SER A 51 12.87 40.02 11.28
N HIS A 52 13.96 39.36 11.70
CA HIS A 52 14.39 38.96 13.04
C HIS A 52 14.09 39.88 14.23
N SER A 53 13.94 39.25 15.41
CA SER A 53 14.37 39.81 16.69
C SER A 53 14.97 38.70 17.58
N THR A 54 16.25 38.87 17.90
CA THR A 54 17.07 38.12 18.85
C THR A 54 16.82 38.57 20.30
N ARG A 55 16.79 37.63 21.26
CA ARG A 55 17.14 37.79 22.70
C ARG A 55 17.00 36.40 23.36
N SER A 56 18.07 35.63 23.59
CA SER A 56 19.15 35.71 24.60
C SER A 56 18.74 35.32 26.04
N GLY A 57 19.28 34.19 26.51
CA GLY A 57 19.48 33.80 27.92
C GLY A 57 18.43 32.83 28.48
N GLY A 58 18.74 31.64 29.02
CA GLY A 58 20.01 30.94 29.29
C GLY A 58 19.74 29.78 30.29
N ARG A 59 20.72 28.85 30.38
CA ARG A 59 20.89 27.75 31.37
C ARG A 59 19.94 26.54 31.17
N GLY A 60 20.35 25.29 30.98
CA GLY A 60 21.62 24.61 31.19
C GLY A 60 21.31 23.25 31.83
N ARG A 61 21.66 22.14 31.17
CA ARG A 61 22.05 20.80 31.70
C ARG A 61 22.04 19.80 30.56
N GLY A 62 23.16 19.74 29.84
CA GLY A 62 23.49 18.61 28.98
C GLY A 62 23.86 17.42 29.88
N LEU A 63 23.14 16.32 29.71
CA LEU A 63 23.59 15.01 30.15
C LEU A 63 24.16 14.31 28.93
N ASP A 64 25.46 14.06 29.00
CA ASP A 64 26.16 13.10 28.18
C ASP A 64 25.46 11.75 28.24
N MET A 65 25.10 11.21 27.08
CA MET A 65 24.88 9.79 26.88
C MET A 65 25.70 9.38 25.65
N ASN A 66 27.00 9.20 25.90
CA ASN A 66 27.83 8.32 25.11
C ASN A 66 27.37 6.88 25.38
N SER A 67 26.56 6.33 24.48
CA SER A 67 26.54 4.89 24.23
C SER A 67 26.99 4.68 22.79
N GLY A 68 28.17 4.08 22.66
CA GLY A 68 28.90 3.97 21.41
C GLY A 68 28.20 3.13 20.36
N ARG A 69 28.20 3.69 19.14
CA ARG A 69 28.76 3.08 17.92
C ARG A 69 28.53 1.58 17.69
N ALA A 70 27.64 1.32 16.73
CA ALA A 70 28.01 0.70 15.46
C ALA A 70 27.52 1.69 14.35
N GLY A 71 28.36 2.51 13.71
CA GLY A 71 29.16 2.14 12.53
C GLY A 71 28.25 1.63 11.40
N GLY A 72 27.89 2.32 10.32
CA GLY A 72 28.47 3.46 9.60
C GLY A 72 28.54 3.09 8.12
N SER A 73 27.53 3.48 7.29
CA SER A 73 27.55 3.61 5.81
C SER A 73 26.13 3.85 5.23
N GLY A 74 25.39 4.83 5.77
CA GLY A 74 23.97 5.06 5.39
C GLY A 74 23.76 6.21 4.39
N GLY A 75 24.43 7.35 4.61
CA GLY A 75 24.07 8.60 3.94
C GLY A 75 24.21 8.62 2.42
N GLY A 76 25.25 7.97 1.87
CA GLY A 76 25.45 7.88 0.42
C GLY A 76 24.45 6.95 -0.28
N LYS A 77 24.06 5.86 0.39
CA LYS A 77 23.07 4.91 -0.13
C LYS A 77 21.69 5.56 -0.21
N ASP A 78 21.32 6.31 0.84
CA ASP A 78 20.04 7.03 0.89
C ASP A 78 19.98 8.16 -0.15
N ARG A 79 21.11 8.84 -0.42
CA ARG A 79 21.21 9.88 -1.46
C ARG A 79 20.95 9.33 -2.87
N ILE A 80 21.61 8.23 -3.23
CA ILE A 80 21.47 7.61 -4.56
C ILE A 80 20.08 6.96 -4.72
N ASP A 81 19.57 6.30 -3.67
CA ASP A 81 18.23 5.72 -3.69
C ASP A 81 17.14 6.82 -3.82
N ALA A 82 17.33 7.97 -3.17
CA ALA A 82 16.43 9.12 -3.31
C ALA A 82 16.46 9.72 -4.73
N LEU A 83 17.64 9.77 -5.36
CA LEU A 83 17.81 10.16 -6.76
C LEU A 83 17.06 9.19 -7.70
N GLY A 84 17.24 7.88 -7.54
CA GLY A 84 16.56 6.88 -8.36
C GLY A 84 15.02 6.96 -8.29
N ARG A 85 14.47 7.26 -7.11
CA ARG A 85 13.02 7.50 -6.95
C ARG A 85 12.55 8.76 -7.67
N LEU A 86 13.35 9.83 -7.64
CA LEU A 86 13.06 11.07 -8.37
C LEU A 86 13.11 10.85 -9.89
N LEU A 87 14.16 10.18 -10.39
CA LEU A 87 14.30 9.83 -11.81
C LEU A 87 13.11 9.02 -12.33
N THR A 88 12.64 8.04 -11.54
CA THR A 88 11.45 7.25 -11.87
C THR A 88 10.23 8.14 -12.10
N ARG A 89 10.03 9.15 -11.24
CA ARG A 89 8.88 10.07 -11.33
C ARG A 89 8.99 11.00 -12.54
N ILE A 90 10.18 11.56 -12.79
CA ILE A 90 10.42 12.46 -13.91
C ILE A 90 10.18 11.74 -15.24
N LEU A 91 10.90 10.63 -15.45
CA LEU A 91 10.92 9.94 -16.74
C LEU A 91 9.60 9.25 -17.07
N ARG A 92 8.79 8.87 -16.08
CA ARG A 92 7.52 8.16 -16.31
C ARG A 92 6.29 9.05 -16.38
N HIS A 93 6.30 10.16 -15.64
CA HIS A 93 5.08 10.93 -15.38
C HIS A 93 5.20 12.42 -15.68
N MET A 94 6.38 13.02 -15.50
CA MET A 94 6.51 14.49 -15.50
C MET A 94 7.31 15.07 -16.68
N ALA A 95 7.79 14.25 -17.62
CA ALA A 95 8.63 14.75 -18.71
C ALA A 95 7.95 15.87 -19.52
N SER A 96 6.65 15.73 -19.82
CA SER A 96 5.86 16.75 -20.52
C SER A 96 5.62 18.01 -19.69
N GLU A 97 5.35 17.88 -18.39
CA GLU A 97 5.13 19.03 -17.49
C GLU A 97 6.39 19.88 -17.28
N LEU A 98 7.55 19.21 -17.29
CA LEU A 98 8.85 19.82 -17.05
C LEU A 98 9.50 20.39 -18.31
N ASN A 99 8.77 20.37 -19.45
CA ASN A 99 9.26 20.78 -20.77
C ASN A 99 10.60 20.12 -21.13
N LEU A 100 10.79 18.86 -20.72
CA LEU A 100 11.96 18.08 -21.13
C LEU A 100 11.76 17.62 -22.57
N ASN A 101 12.77 17.86 -23.41
CA ASN A 101 12.77 17.37 -24.78
C ASN A 101 13.03 15.87 -24.79
N MET A 102 11.95 15.09 -24.77
CA MET A 102 11.98 13.63 -24.79
C MET A 102 11.82 13.14 -26.23
N ARG A 103 12.76 12.29 -26.66
CA ARG A 103 12.69 11.60 -27.96
C ARG A 103 11.51 10.62 -28.00
N SER A 104 11.11 10.21 -29.20
CA SER A 104 10.03 9.23 -29.42
C SER A 104 10.31 7.86 -28.78
N ASP A 105 11.59 7.51 -28.61
CA ASP A 105 12.09 6.31 -27.92
C ASP A 105 12.22 6.47 -26.38
N GLY A 106 11.75 7.61 -25.84
CA GLY A 106 11.75 7.91 -24.41
C GLY A 106 13.08 8.42 -23.84
N TYR A 107 14.11 8.60 -24.66
CA TYR A 107 15.41 9.11 -24.19
C TYR A 107 15.40 10.63 -23.99
N VAL A 108 16.01 11.05 -22.88
CA VAL A 108 16.22 12.45 -22.50
C VAL A 108 17.70 12.68 -22.20
N LYS A 109 18.23 13.84 -22.58
CA LYS A 109 19.62 14.23 -22.26
C LYS A 109 19.81 14.38 -20.74
N VAL A 110 20.82 13.72 -20.20
CA VAL A 110 21.13 13.78 -18.75
C VAL A 110 21.47 15.20 -18.29
N GLN A 111 22.14 15.98 -19.15
CA GLN A 111 22.46 17.37 -18.85
C GLN A 111 21.21 18.25 -18.67
N ASP A 112 20.18 18.05 -19.51
CA ASP A 112 18.95 18.83 -19.41
C ASP A 112 18.12 18.40 -18.19
N LEU A 113 18.18 17.11 -17.85
CA LEU A 113 17.59 16.59 -16.61
C LEU A 113 18.22 17.22 -15.37
N LEU A 114 19.55 17.37 -15.32
CA LEU A 114 20.27 17.95 -14.19
C LEU A 114 20.02 19.47 -14.02
N LYS A 115 19.52 20.17 -15.04
CA LYS A 115 19.17 21.60 -14.95
C LYS A 115 17.82 21.84 -14.26
N LEU A 116 16.99 20.80 -14.09
CA LEU A 116 15.66 20.94 -13.52
C LEU A 116 15.70 21.34 -12.04
N ASN A 117 14.82 22.27 -11.67
CA ASN A 117 14.69 22.74 -10.29
C ASN A 117 13.78 21.87 -9.44
N LEU A 118 14.21 20.63 -9.22
CA LEU A 118 13.51 19.64 -8.41
C LEU A 118 14.35 19.18 -7.23
N LYS A 119 13.67 18.73 -6.17
CA LYS A 119 14.32 18.12 -5.02
C LYS A 119 13.94 16.65 -4.90
N THR A 120 14.87 15.83 -4.43
CA THR A 120 14.59 14.45 -4.05
C THR A 120 13.73 14.41 -2.79
N PHE A 121 13.20 13.23 -2.44
CA PHE A 121 12.42 13.05 -1.20
C PHE A 121 13.25 13.34 0.07
N ALA A 122 14.58 13.26 -0.03
CA ALA A 122 15.50 13.64 1.05
C ALA A 122 15.82 15.15 1.07
N ASN A 123 15.05 15.97 0.34
CA ASN A 123 15.23 17.41 0.21
C ASN A 123 16.58 17.83 -0.41
N ILE A 124 17.15 16.96 -1.25
CA ILE A 124 18.42 17.21 -1.97
C ILE A 124 18.10 17.78 -3.35
N PRO A 125 18.67 18.94 -3.75
CA PRO A 125 18.46 19.51 -5.09
C PRO A 125 19.01 18.60 -6.19
N LEU A 126 18.26 18.44 -7.29
CA LEU A 126 18.66 17.62 -8.44
C LEU A 126 19.97 18.14 -9.07
N GLN A 127 20.14 19.46 -9.11
CA GLN A 127 21.33 20.11 -9.66
C GLN A 127 22.60 19.85 -8.84
N SER A 128 22.47 19.37 -7.59
CA SER A 128 23.61 18.99 -6.77
C SER A 128 24.17 17.61 -7.12
N HIS A 129 23.52 16.88 -8.02
CA HIS A 129 23.95 15.55 -8.44
C HIS A 129 24.84 15.61 -9.68
N THR A 130 25.79 14.67 -9.76
CA THR A 130 26.70 14.55 -10.91
C THR A 130 26.21 13.49 -11.90
N VAL A 131 26.75 13.51 -13.12
CA VAL A 131 26.48 12.48 -14.13
C VAL A 131 26.89 11.08 -13.62
N ASP A 132 27.97 10.98 -12.86
CA ASP A 132 28.42 9.71 -12.29
C ASP A 132 27.49 9.19 -11.19
N GLU A 133 26.85 10.09 -10.41
CA GLU A 133 25.80 9.69 -9.48
C GLU A 133 24.55 9.15 -10.21
N ILE A 134 24.24 9.65 -11.41
CA ILE A 134 23.18 9.09 -12.26
C ILE A 134 23.59 7.72 -12.78
N ARG A 135 24.82 7.55 -13.29
CA ARG A 135 25.34 6.24 -13.70
C ARG A 135 25.29 5.23 -12.55
N GLU A 136 25.69 5.65 -11.35
CA GLU A 136 25.63 4.81 -10.15
C GLU A 136 24.18 4.49 -9.75
N ALA A 137 23.25 5.45 -9.85
CA ALA A 137 21.83 5.22 -9.58
C ALA A 137 21.22 4.16 -10.52
N VAL A 138 21.57 4.21 -11.81
CA VAL A 138 21.15 3.20 -12.80
C VAL A 138 21.81 1.85 -12.51
N ARG A 139 23.11 1.82 -12.22
CA ARG A 139 23.86 0.59 -11.90
C ARG A 139 23.36 -0.11 -10.64
N ARG A 140 22.94 0.65 -9.62
CA ARG A 140 22.39 0.11 -8.36
C ARG A 140 20.94 -0.31 -8.47
N ASP A 141 20.24 0.06 -9.54
CA ASP A 141 18.83 -0.27 -9.67
C ASP A 141 18.65 -1.75 -10.01
N ASN A 142 18.40 -2.54 -8.96
CA ASN A 142 18.16 -3.99 -9.07
C ASN A 142 16.97 -4.36 -9.97
N LYS A 143 16.11 -3.39 -10.33
CA LYS A 143 14.92 -3.59 -11.16
C LYS A 143 15.13 -3.18 -12.62
N GLN A 144 16.33 -2.69 -12.95
CA GLN A 144 16.73 -2.22 -14.28
C GLN A 144 15.73 -1.21 -14.89
N ARG A 145 15.13 -0.35 -14.08
CA ARG A 145 14.11 0.63 -14.47
C ARG A 145 14.58 1.63 -15.51
N PHE A 146 15.89 1.76 -15.71
CA PHE A 146 16.51 2.77 -16.56
C PHE A 146 17.53 2.13 -17.50
N SER A 147 17.64 2.70 -18.69
CA SER A 147 18.72 2.43 -19.63
C SER A 147 19.47 3.73 -19.93
N LEU A 148 20.78 3.61 -20.08
CA LEU A 148 21.68 4.69 -20.46
C LEU A 148 22.26 4.39 -21.83
N VAL A 149 22.30 5.41 -22.69
CA VAL A 149 22.92 5.36 -24.02
C VAL A 149 23.80 6.59 -24.18
N GLU A 150 24.97 6.40 -24.79
CA GLU A 150 25.89 7.50 -25.11
C GLU A 150 25.92 7.65 -26.64
N GLU A 151 25.40 8.77 -27.14
CA GLU A 151 25.33 9.09 -28.57
C GLU A 151 25.98 10.46 -28.78
N ASN A 152 26.90 10.57 -29.75
CA ASN A 152 27.58 11.81 -30.11
C ASN A 152 28.26 12.54 -28.92
N GLY A 153 28.74 11.79 -27.91
CA GLY A 153 29.36 12.34 -26.70
C GLY A 153 28.36 12.90 -25.67
N GLU A 154 27.06 12.72 -25.89
CA GLU A 154 26.01 13.07 -24.94
C GLU A 154 25.44 11.81 -24.27
N LEU A 155 25.27 11.86 -22.95
CA LEU A 155 24.63 10.79 -22.20
C LEU A 155 23.12 11.01 -22.15
N LEU A 156 22.36 10.02 -22.63
CA LEU A 156 20.91 9.97 -22.59
C LEU A 156 20.44 8.90 -21.60
N ILE A 157 19.32 9.20 -20.93
CA ILE A 157 18.64 8.28 -20.00
C ILE A 157 17.18 8.14 -20.39
N ARG A 158 16.64 6.92 -20.24
CA ARG A 158 15.20 6.67 -20.34
C ARG A 158 14.71 5.78 -19.20
N ALA A 159 13.41 5.74 -18.98
CA ALA A 159 12.78 4.66 -18.23
C ALA A 159 12.47 3.50 -19.17
N ASN A 160 12.74 2.27 -18.74
CA ASN A 160 12.49 1.10 -19.58
C ASN A 160 11.01 0.75 -19.66
N GLN A 161 10.22 1.15 -18.66
CA GLN A 161 8.80 0.76 -18.51
C GLN A 161 8.00 1.77 -17.70
N GLY A 162 6.67 1.71 -17.83
CA GLY A 162 5.72 2.40 -16.95
C GLY A 162 5.50 3.88 -17.24
N HIS A 163 5.64 4.29 -18.50
CA HIS A 163 5.25 5.62 -18.95
C HIS A 163 3.73 5.79 -18.85
N THR A 164 3.28 6.91 -18.30
CA THR A 164 1.88 7.35 -18.40
C THR A 164 1.72 8.49 -19.41
N ILE A 165 2.82 8.96 -19.99
CA ILE A 165 2.85 10.04 -20.96
C ILE A 165 2.58 9.44 -22.36
N THR A 166 1.57 9.97 -23.06
CA THR A 166 1.15 9.53 -24.40
C THR A 166 2.16 9.83 -25.51
N ALA A 167 3.19 10.64 -25.24
CA ALA A 167 4.18 11.08 -26.22
C ALA A 167 5.25 10.04 -26.59
N VAL A 168 5.39 8.95 -25.82
CA VAL A 168 6.31 7.85 -26.14
C VAL A 168 5.48 6.73 -26.77
N GLU A 169 5.81 6.34 -27.99
CA GLU A 169 5.22 5.16 -28.62
C GLU A 169 5.67 3.92 -27.85
N THR A 170 4.88 3.56 -26.84
CA THR A 170 5.19 2.48 -25.91
C THR A 170 5.35 1.14 -26.65
N GLU A 171 4.71 0.98 -27.81
CA GLU A 171 4.85 -0.17 -28.70
C GLU A 171 6.23 -0.26 -29.37
N SER A 172 6.86 0.88 -29.70
CA SER A 172 8.21 0.91 -30.33
C SER A 172 9.31 0.41 -29.39
N LEU A 173 9.05 0.45 -28.08
CA LEU A 173 9.98 -0.01 -27.04
C LEU A 173 9.82 -1.48 -26.66
N LEU A 174 8.84 -2.15 -27.25
CA LEU A 174 8.36 -3.44 -26.83
C LEU A 174 8.46 -4.44 -27.97
N LYS A 175 9.04 -5.61 -27.69
CA LYS A 175 9.07 -6.69 -28.68
C LYS A 175 7.78 -7.47 -28.59
N PRO A 176 7.00 -7.62 -29.67
CA PRO A 176 5.80 -8.45 -29.65
C PRO A 176 6.19 -9.92 -29.44
N ILE A 177 5.39 -10.62 -28.65
CA ILE A 177 5.55 -12.07 -28.41
C ILE A 177 4.61 -12.78 -29.37
N LEU A 178 5.18 -13.53 -30.32
CA LEU A 178 4.41 -14.21 -31.38
C LEU A 178 4.18 -15.68 -31.08
N SER A 179 5.09 -16.32 -30.33
CA SER A 179 4.97 -17.72 -29.91
C SER A 179 4.98 -17.85 -28.40
N ALA A 180 4.16 -18.77 -27.87
CA ALA A 180 4.17 -19.14 -26.46
C ALA A 180 5.51 -19.78 -26.02
N GLU A 181 6.30 -20.32 -26.96
CA GLU A 181 7.59 -20.95 -26.67
C GLU A 181 8.67 -19.94 -26.26
N GLU A 182 8.49 -18.65 -26.58
CA GLU A 182 9.38 -17.58 -26.16
C GLU A 182 9.25 -17.26 -24.67
N VAL A 183 8.16 -17.72 -24.03
CA VAL A 183 7.83 -17.43 -22.63
C VAL A 183 7.54 -18.73 -21.88
N THR A 184 8.52 -19.20 -21.12
CA THR A 184 8.37 -20.40 -20.29
C THR A 184 7.39 -20.20 -19.14
N VAL A 185 7.41 -19.02 -18.50
CA VAL A 185 6.57 -18.70 -17.34
C VAL A 185 6.07 -17.27 -17.48
N CYS A 186 4.77 -17.06 -17.33
CA CYS A 186 4.15 -15.73 -17.30
C CYS A 186 3.33 -15.58 -16.02
N VAL A 187 3.87 -14.88 -15.03
CA VAL A 187 3.31 -14.88 -13.68
C VAL A 187 3.09 -13.46 -13.14
N HIS A 188 1.94 -13.26 -12.50
CA HIS A 188 1.57 -12.02 -11.82
C HIS A 188 1.52 -12.22 -10.30
N GLY A 189 2.20 -11.34 -9.57
CA GLY A 189 2.25 -11.38 -8.11
C GLY A 189 1.26 -10.41 -7.48
N THR A 190 0.36 -10.91 -6.64
CA THR A 190 -0.64 -10.10 -5.94
C THR A 190 -0.81 -10.50 -4.46
N TYR A 191 -1.74 -9.83 -3.78
CA TYR A 191 -2.09 -10.08 -2.38
C TYR A 191 -3.44 -10.78 -2.29
N LYS A 192 -3.59 -11.69 -1.32
CA LYS A 192 -4.82 -12.46 -1.06
C LYS A 192 -6.08 -11.60 -0.98
N LYS A 193 -6.01 -10.40 -0.40
CA LYS A 193 -7.15 -9.47 -0.30
C LYS A 193 -7.72 -9.01 -1.65
N TYR A 194 -6.96 -9.13 -2.74
CA TYR A 194 -7.41 -8.74 -4.08
C TYR A 194 -7.86 -9.93 -4.91
N LEU A 195 -7.69 -11.17 -4.41
CA LEU A 195 -7.98 -12.37 -5.18
C LEU A 195 -9.46 -12.45 -5.59
N GLU A 196 -10.38 -12.14 -4.67
CA GLU A 196 -11.82 -12.17 -4.94
C GLU A 196 -12.20 -11.19 -6.06
N SER A 197 -11.74 -9.94 -5.98
CA SER A 197 -11.96 -8.94 -7.04
C SER A 197 -11.35 -9.33 -8.39
N ILE A 198 -10.22 -10.05 -8.39
CA ILE A 198 -9.59 -10.56 -9.61
C ILE A 198 -10.39 -11.72 -10.20
N LEU A 199 -10.97 -12.59 -9.38
CA LEU A 199 -11.84 -13.67 -9.82
C LEU A 199 -13.16 -13.16 -10.41
N GLU A 200 -13.67 -12.03 -9.93
CA GLU A 200 -14.87 -11.41 -10.50
C GLU A 200 -14.59 -10.62 -11.78
N SER A 201 -13.51 -9.85 -11.80
CA SER A 201 -13.33 -8.81 -12.82
C SER A 201 -12.09 -8.99 -13.72
N GLY A 202 -11.33 -10.06 -13.52
CA GLY A 202 -10.06 -10.29 -14.17
C GLY A 202 -8.92 -9.42 -13.62
N LEU A 203 -7.73 -9.58 -14.16
CA LEU A 203 -6.56 -8.76 -13.83
C LEU A 203 -6.61 -7.45 -14.62
N LYS A 204 -6.99 -6.35 -13.96
CA LYS A 204 -7.08 -5.02 -14.58
C LYS A 204 -5.74 -4.29 -14.62
N ARG A 205 -5.52 -3.48 -15.66
CA ARG A 205 -4.36 -2.56 -15.76
C ARG A 205 -4.43 -1.40 -14.75
N MET A 206 -5.61 -1.13 -14.18
CA MET A 206 -5.88 -0.01 -13.27
C MET A 206 -5.49 1.32 -13.93
N GLU A 207 -4.74 2.19 -13.23
CA GLU A 207 -4.26 3.47 -13.77
C GLU A 207 -3.11 3.32 -14.80
N ARG A 208 -2.63 2.09 -15.06
CA ARG A 208 -1.53 1.85 -16.00
C ARG A 208 -2.04 1.56 -17.41
N LEU A 209 -1.15 1.66 -18.40
CA LEU A 209 -1.44 1.27 -19.79
C LEU A 209 -1.47 -0.26 -19.98
N HIS A 210 -0.64 -1.00 -19.22
CA HIS A 210 -0.51 -2.45 -19.35
C HIS A 210 -0.59 -3.18 -18.00
N VAL A 211 -1.14 -4.39 -18.00
CA VAL A 211 -0.94 -5.41 -16.96
C VAL A 211 0.49 -5.93 -17.07
N HIS A 212 1.16 -6.09 -15.93
CA HIS A 212 2.56 -6.51 -15.88
C HIS A 212 2.67 -7.94 -15.35
N PHE A 213 3.44 -8.76 -16.05
CA PHE A 213 3.81 -10.12 -15.69
C PHE A 213 5.33 -10.27 -15.64
N SER A 214 5.81 -11.21 -14.84
CA SER A 214 7.22 -11.57 -14.73
C SER A 214 7.48 -12.89 -15.46
N CYS A 215 8.64 -13.01 -16.10
CA CYS A 215 9.04 -14.20 -16.86
C CYS A 215 9.52 -15.40 -16.01
N GLY A 216 9.53 -15.30 -14.68
CA GLY A 216 10.11 -16.33 -13.82
C GLY A 216 9.45 -16.38 -12.44
N LEU A 217 9.75 -17.44 -11.69
CA LEU A 217 9.27 -17.60 -10.32
C LEU A 217 10.18 -16.88 -9.33
N PRO A 218 9.62 -16.29 -8.25
CA PRO A 218 10.42 -15.59 -7.25
C PRO A 218 11.45 -16.48 -6.53
N THR A 219 11.36 -17.81 -6.68
CA THR A 219 12.31 -18.80 -6.15
C THR A 219 13.59 -18.90 -6.96
N ASP A 220 13.54 -18.60 -8.26
CA ASP A 220 14.60 -19.02 -9.20
C ASP A 220 15.76 -18.01 -9.26
N GLY A 221 15.69 -16.91 -8.49
CA GLY A 221 16.70 -15.85 -8.49
C GLY A 221 16.75 -15.01 -9.78
N GLU A 222 16.17 -15.50 -10.88
CA GLU A 222 16.09 -14.82 -12.19
C GLU A 222 14.99 -13.74 -12.27
N VAL A 223 14.13 -13.62 -11.26
CA VAL A 223 13.09 -12.57 -11.21
C VAL A 223 13.70 -11.24 -10.79
N ILE A 224 14.25 -10.55 -11.77
CA ILE A 224 14.89 -9.23 -11.63
C ILE A 224 13.83 -8.14 -11.38
N SER A 225 12.65 -8.24 -12.01
CA SER A 225 11.70 -7.12 -12.07
C SER A 225 10.23 -7.57 -12.10
N GLY A 226 9.37 -6.78 -11.44
CA GLY A 226 7.90 -6.91 -11.49
C GLY A 226 7.24 -7.30 -10.16
N MET A 227 7.79 -8.27 -9.43
CA MET A 227 7.16 -8.82 -8.22
C MET A 227 7.64 -8.18 -6.92
N ARG A 228 6.72 -7.96 -5.98
CA ARG A 228 7.05 -7.53 -4.61
C ARG A 228 7.46 -8.73 -3.77
N ARG A 229 8.39 -8.54 -2.82
CA ARG A 229 8.91 -9.65 -1.98
C ARG A 229 7.84 -10.25 -1.06
N ASP A 230 6.88 -9.43 -0.65
CA ASP A 230 5.80 -9.74 0.29
C ASP A 230 4.51 -10.22 -0.39
N ILE A 231 4.51 -10.48 -1.71
CA ILE A 231 3.36 -11.12 -2.37
C ILE A 231 3.11 -12.50 -1.75
N ASN A 232 1.84 -12.85 -1.64
CA ASN A 232 1.39 -14.11 -1.08
C ASN A 232 0.47 -14.90 -2.03
N VAL A 233 0.16 -14.35 -3.21
CA VAL A 233 -0.55 -15.02 -4.28
C VAL A 233 0.22 -14.83 -5.60
N LEU A 234 0.38 -15.92 -6.35
CA LEU A 234 0.91 -15.95 -7.71
C LEU A 234 -0.21 -16.39 -8.65
N ILE A 235 -0.36 -15.68 -9.76
CA ILE A 235 -1.36 -15.96 -10.80
C ILE A 235 -0.61 -16.21 -12.10
N PHE A 236 -0.81 -17.38 -12.68
CA PHE A 236 -0.17 -17.81 -13.92
C PHE A 236 -1.09 -17.53 -15.10
N LEU A 237 -0.53 -16.96 -16.17
CA LEU A 237 -1.22 -16.69 -17.41
C LEU A 237 -0.96 -17.83 -18.40
N ASP A 238 -2.04 -18.39 -18.96
CA ASP A 238 -1.97 -19.26 -20.12
C ASP A 238 -1.66 -18.43 -21.38
N VAL A 239 -0.37 -18.34 -21.71
CA VAL A 239 0.13 -17.55 -22.84
C VAL A 239 -0.37 -18.10 -24.17
N ARG A 240 -0.45 -19.43 -24.32
CA ARG A 240 -0.90 -20.08 -25.55
C ARG A 240 -2.33 -19.68 -25.87
N LYS A 241 -3.23 -19.89 -24.90
CA LYS A 241 -4.64 -19.57 -25.04
C LYS A 241 -4.89 -18.07 -25.20
N ALA A 242 -4.08 -17.24 -24.52
CA ALA A 242 -4.17 -15.79 -24.66
C ALA A 242 -3.81 -15.34 -26.09
N LEU A 243 -2.72 -15.85 -26.67
CA LEU A 243 -2.28 -15.52 -28.03
C LEU A 243 -3.26 -16.04 -29.09
N GLU A 244 -3.78 -17.26 -28.94
CA GLU A 244 -4.78 -17.86 -29.84
C GLU A 244 -6.08 -17.03 -29.91
N ASP A 245 -6.53 -16.50 -28.77
CA ASP A 245 -7.69 -15.61 -28.68
C ASP A 245 -7.38 -14.15 -29.11
N GLY A 246 -6.16 -13.85 -29.56
CA GLY A 246 -5.75 -12.55 -30.08
C GLY A 246 -5.30 -11.53 -29.03
N MET A 247 -4.95 -11.95 -27.81
CA MET A 247 -4.38 -11.05 -26.80
C MET A 247 -2.97 -10.61 -27.20
N LYS A 248 -2.77 -9.29 -27.31
CA LYS A 248 -1.45 -8.74 -27.58
C LYS A 248 -0.56 -8.83 -26.35
N LEU A 249 0.55 -9.54 -26.49
CA LEU A 249 1.58 -9.71 -25.47
C LEU A 249 2.90 -9.15 -25.98
N TYR A 250 3.60 -8.47 -25.08
CA TYR A 250 4.86 -7.81 -25.38
C TYR A 250 5.90 -8.14 -24.32
N ILE A 251 7.16 -8.20 -24.70
CA ILE A 251 8.29 -8.31 -23.79
C ILE A 251 9.14 -7.04 -23.85
N SER A 252 9.45 -6.53 -22.66
CA SER A 252 10.38 -5.41 -22.48
C SER A 252 11.83 -5.88 -22.43
N GLU A 253 12.78 -4.95 -22.62
CA GLU A 253 14.22 -5.22 -22.48
C GLU A 253 14.59 -5.86 -21.12
N ASN A 254 13.82 -5.55 -20.07
CA ASN A 254 14.02 -6.08 -18.72
C ASN A 254 13.34 -7.42 -18.45
N LYS A 255 12.87 -8.13 -19.50
CA LYS A 255 12.14 -9.39 -19.38
C LYS A 255 10.87 -9.28 -18.52
N VAL A 256 10.18 -8.13 -18.59
CA VAL A 256 8.82 -7.95 -18.05
C VAL A 256 7.85 -8.10 -19.22
N ILE A 257 6.85 -8.95 -19.05
CA ILE A 257 5.78 -9.18 -20.03
C ILE A 257 4.64 -8.21 -19.77
N LEU A 258 4.08 -7.65 -20.83
CA LEU A 258 3.10 -6.59 -20.80
C LEU A 258 1.95 -6.93 -21.73
N THR A 259 0.74 -6.63 -21.29
CA THR A 259 -0.45 -6.74 -22.12
C THR A 259 -1.45 -5.67 -21.74
N GLU A 260 -2.17 -5.14 -22.72
CA GLU A 260 -3.32 -4.28 -22.47
C GLU A 260 -4.51 -5.10 -21.96
N GLY A 261 -4.50 -6.41 -22.18
CA GLY A 261 -5.64 -7.29 -22.01
C GLY A 261 -6.74 -7.01 -23.04
N PHE A 262 -7.93 -7.56 -22.79
CA PHE A 262 -9.15 -7.21 -23.50
C PHE A 262 -9.84 -6.07 -22.73
N ASP A 263 -10.04 -4.93 -23.39
CA ASP A 263 -10.63 -3.74 -22.78
C ASP A 263 -9.98 -3.31 -21.45
N GLY A 264 -8.66 -3.49 -21.32
CA GLY A 264 -7.91 -3.11 -20.12
C GLY A 264 -7.87 -4.15 -19.01
N ALA A 265 -8.39 -5.37 -19.24
CA ALA A 265 -8.36 -6.46 -18.28
C ALA A 265 -7.93 -7.78 -18.92
N VAL A 266 -7.26 -8.64 -18.15
CA VAL A 266 -7.02 -10.04 -18.52
C VAL A 266 -8.10 -10.89 -17.85
N PRO A 267 -9.05 -11.46 -18.63
CA PRO A 267 -10.13 -12.28 -18.09
C PRO A 267 -9.64 -13.53 -17.37
N VAL A 268 -10.44 -14.01 -16.42
CA VAL A 268 -10.14 -15.20 -15.60
C VAL A 268 -9.97 -16.46 -16.44
N LYS A 269 -10.60 -16.53 -17.63
CA LYS A 269 -10.49 -17.67 -18.55
C LYS A 269 -9.07 -17.95 -19.07
N TYR A 270 -8.15 -16.99 -18.93
CA TYR A 270 -6.75 -17.12 -19.30
C TYR A 270 -5.82 -17.36 -18.10
N LEU A 271 -6.36 -17.41 -16.88
CA LEU A 271 -5.57 -17.69 -15.70
C LEU A 271 -5.46 -19.21 -15.56
N GLU A 272 -4.26 -19.74 -15.80
CA GLU A 272 -3.98 -21.17 -15.77
C GLU A 272 -4.04 -21.72 -14.33
N LYS A 273 -3.37 -21.01 -13.41
CA LYS A 273 -3.18 -21.45 -12.03
C LYS A 273 -3.10 -20.27 -11.09
N ILE A 274 -3.61 -20.46 -9.87
CA ILE A 274 -3.44 -19.51 -8.77
C ILE A 274 -2.82 -20.24 -7.58
N GLU A 275 -1.64 -19.82 -7.16
CA GLU A 275 -0.93 -20.38 -6.01
C GLU A 275 -0.91 -19.39 -4.86
N SER A 276 -1.18 -19.86 -3.64
CA SER A 276 -0.98 -19.05 -2.44
C SER A 276 0.20 -19.59 -1.62
N LYS A 277 1.09 -18.69 -1.18
CA LYS A 277 2.30 -19.06 -0.41
C LYS A 277 2.00 -19.80 0.91
N LYS A 278 0.74 -19.87 1.36
CA LYS A 278 0.36 -20.65 2.54
C LYS A 278 0.36 -22.17 2.29
N HIS A 279 0.31 -22.63 1.03
CA HIS A 279 0.25 -24.07 0.72
C HIS A 279 1.61 -24.79 0.79
N GLN A 280 2.74 -24.11 0.52
CA GLN A 280 4.06 -24.77 0.54
C GLN A 280 4.53 -25.18 1.95
N GLN A 281 4.01 -24.55 3.01
CA GLN A 281 4.36 -24.92 4.39
C GLN A 281 3.52 -26.09 4.92
N GLN A 282 2.37 -26.41 4.31
CA GLN A 282 1.48 -27.48 4.77
C GLN A 282 1.74 -28.81 4.07
N GLU A 283 2.14 -28.81 2.80
CA GLU A 283 2.44 -30.06 2.07
C GLU A 283 3.77 -30.70 2.48
N ALA A 284 4.82 -29.90 2.73
CA ALA A 284 6.10 -30.41 3.23
C ALA A 284 6.00 -30.94 4.67
N ASN A 285 5.15 -30.32 5.51
CA ASN A 285 4.91 -30.78 6.88
C ASN A 285 3.95 -31.98 6.94
N GLY A 286 3.04 -32.10 5.97
CA GLY A 286 2.12 -33.24 5.87
C GLY A 286 2.86 -34.54 5.54
N ILE A 287 3.75 -34.52 4.55
CA ILE A 287 4.47 -35.74 4.11
C ILE A 287 5.40 -36.29 5.21
N MET A 288 6.00 -35.42 6.03
CA MET A 288 6.83 -35.83 7.17
C MET A 288 6.02 -36.32 8.38
N ALA A 289 4.75 -35.91 8.51
CA ALA A 289 3.87 -36.33 9.60
C ALA A 289 3.22 -37.70 9.36
N TYR A 290 2.95 -38.10 8.10
CA TYR A 290 2.35 -39.41 7.80
C TYR A 290 3.29 -40.60 8.03
N ALA A 291 4.61 -40.38 8.09
CA ALA A 291 5.57 -41.46 8.35
C ALA A 291 5.68 -41.85 9.84
N ALA A 292 5.10 -41.09 10.77
CA ALA A 292 5.38 -41.21 12.21
C ALA A 292 4.15 -41.50 13.10
N MET A 293 3.02 -41.96 12.56
CA MET A 293 1.83 -42.27 13.37
C MET A 293 1.56 -43.79 13.41
N LYS A 294 1.77 -44.40 14.58
CA LYS A 294 1.21 -45.72 14.93
C LYS A 294 -0.30 -45.57 15.18
N PRO A 295 -1.14 -46.55 14.79
CA PRO A 295 -2.59 -46.43 14.93
C PRO A 295 -3.02 -46.56 16.40
N GLY A 296 -3.45 -45.44 16.99
CA GLY A 296 -4.12 -45.36 18.30
C GLY A 296 -5.63 -45.18 18.15
N LYS A 297 -6.38 -45.66 19.15
CA LYS A 297 -7.84 -45.85 19.19
C LYS A 297 -8.69 -44.66 18.70
N PRO A 298 -9.82 -44.91 18.00
CA PRO A 298 -10.77 -43.88 17.58
C PRO A 298 -11.70 -43.48 18.74
N GLY A 299 -11.79 -42.19 19.05
CA GLY A 299 -12.85 -41.69 19.93
C GLY A 299 -12.51 -40.46 20.78
N LEU A 300 -12.09 -39.35 20.16
CA LEU A 300 -12.19 -37.99 20.70
C LEU A 300 -12.15 -37.03 19.51
N GLU A 301 -13.28 -36.41 19.19
CA GLU A 301 -13.34 -35.37 18.15
C GLU A 301 -12.55 -34.14 18.63
N GLU A 302 -11.43 -33.86 17.97
CA GLU A 302 -10.64 -32.65 18.23
C GLU A 302 -11.37 -31.45 17.60
N HIS A 303 -11.88 -30.54 18.44
CA HIS A 303 -12.36 -29.24 17.98
C HIS A 303 -11.17 -28.47 17.39
N GLN A 304 -11.15 -28.27 16.07
CA GLN A 304 -10.19 -27.39 15.42
C GLN A 304 -10.47 -25.95 15.85
N GLU A 305 -9.72 -25.44 16.83
CA GLU A 305 -9.82 -24.06 17.28
C GLU A 305 -9.46 -23.09 16.15
N GLN A 306 -10.44 -22.29 15.72
CA GLN A 306 -10.24 -21.27 14.70
C GLN A 306 -9.37 -20.13 15.26
N THR A 307 -8.16 -19.99 14.72
CA THR A 307 -7.23 -18.95 15.14
C THR A 307 -7.61 -17.60 14.53
N ASN A 308 -7.95 -16.63 15.37
CA ASN A 308 -8.31 -15.28 14.92
C ASN A 308 -7.20 -14.28 15.22
N ARG A 309 -7.20 -13.17 14.47
CA ARG A 309 -6.36 -12.01 14.78
C ARG A 309 -7.11 -11.16 15.80
N ILE A 310 -6.54 -10.98 16.97
CA ILE A 310 -7.17 -10.28 18.08
C ILE A 310 -6.32 -9.05 18.41
N ARG A 311 -6.99 -7.90 18.48
CA ARG A 311 -6.39 -6.64 18.89
C ARG A 311 -6.86 -6.30 20.30
N ILE A 312 -5.91 -6.10 21.20
CA ILE A 312 -6.15 -5.66 22.57
C ILE A 312 -5.74 -4.21 22.68
N THR A 313 -6.68 -3.35 23.05
CA THR A 313 -6.45 -1.93 23.32
C THR A 313 -6.51 -1.68 24.82
N LEU A 314 -5.40 -1.21 25.39
CA LEU A 314 -5.29 -0.82 26.78
C LEU A 314 -5.35 0.71 26.87
N SER A 315 -6.25 1.25 27.69
CA SER A 315 -6.39 2.69 27.93
C SER A 315 -6.25 3.00 29.42
N SER A 316 -5.46 4.02 29.77
CA SER A 316 -5.36 4.48 31.15
C SER A 316 -4.97 5.95 31.25
N LYS A 317 -5.32 6.56 32.39
CA LYS A 317 -4.86 7.89 32.81
C LYS A 317 -3.45 7.85 33.42
N HIS A 318 -3.05 6.71 33.99
CA HIS A 318 -1.76 6.54 34.67
C HIS A 318 -0.81 5.69 33.81
N VAL A 319 0.30 6.31 33.38
CA VAL A 319 1.28 5.65 32.50
C VAL A 319 1.96 4.45 33.18
N LYS A 320 2.28 4.54 34.48
CA LYS A 320 3.00 3.48 35.19
C LYS A 320 2.22 2.16 35.23
N ASN A 321 0.94 2.22 35.60
CA ASN A 321 0.05 1.07 35.65
C ASN A 321 -0.15 0.48 34.25
N LEU A 322 -0.33 1.35 33.25
CA LEU A 322 -0.48 0.94 31.85
C LEU A 322 0.73 0.17 31.32
N GLU A 323 1.95 0.65 31.57
CA GLU A 323 3.17 -0.02 31.13
C GLU A 323 3.40 -1.35 31.89
N LYS A 324 3.01 -1.43 33.16
CA LYS A 324 3.06 -2.67 33.96
C LYS A 324 2.12 -3.73 33.41
N VAL A 325 0.83 -3.40 33.25
CA VAL A 325 -0.19 -4.32 32.67
C VAL A 325 0.22 -4.75 31.26
N CYS A 326 0.77 -3.82 30.48
CA CYS A 326 1.25 -4.11 29.14
C CYS A 326 2.41 -5.11 29.14
N ALA A 327 3.36 -5.00 30.07
CA ALA A 327 4.48 -5.93 30.20
C ALA A 327 4.00 -7.32 30.67
N ASP A 328 3.07 -7.35 31.62
CA ASP A 328 2.49 -8.58 32.15
C ASP A 328 1.69 -9.34 31.09
N LEU A 329 0.91 -8.62 30.26
CA LEU A 329 0.14 -9.21 29.16
C LEU A 329 1.05 -9.82 28.08
N VAL A 330 2.14 -9.13 27.73
CA VAL A 330 3.13 -9.65 26.78
C VAL A 330 3.86 -10.87 27.36
N ARG A 331 4.18 -10.88 28.66
CA ARG A 331 4.77 -12.03 29.33
C ARG A 331 3.83 -13.22 29.35
N GLY A 332 2.58 -13.05 29.79
CA GLY A 332 1.59 -14.13 29.83
C GLY A 332 1.27 -14.72 28.44
N ALA A 333 1.32 -13.90 27.38
CA ALA A 333 1.17 -14.40 26.02
C ALA A 333 2.40 -15.18 25.53
N LYS A 334 3.62 -14.80 25.93
CA LYS A 334 4.84 -15.56 25.64
C LYS A 334 4.91 -16.88 26.40
N ASP A 335 4.46 -16.90 27.66
CA ASP A 335 4.44 -18.12 28.48
C ASP A 335 3.55 -19.19 27.86
N LYS A 336 2.45 -18.78 27.22
CA LYS A 336 1.56 -19.66 26.43
C LYS A 336 2.02 -19.89 24.98
N SER A 337 3.24 -19.48 24.62
CA SER A 337 3.82 -19.63 23.27
C SER A 337 2.97 -18.99 22.14
N LEU A 338 2.23 -17.91 22.44
CA LEU A 338 1.44 -17.20 21.43
C LEU A 338 2.30 -16.24 20.60
N LYS A 339 1.91 -16.05 19.33
CA LYS A 339 2.54 -15.04 18.46
C LYS A 339 2.01 -13.65 18.84
N VAL A 340 2.88 -12.86 19.46
CA VAL A 340 2.58 -11.49 19.92
C VAL A 340 3.29 -10.47 19.04
N LYS A 341 2.53 -9.51 18.50
CA LYS A 341 3.09 -8.26 17.99
C LYS A 341 2.95 -7.22 19.09
N GLY A 342 4.11 -6.81 19.59
CA GLY A 342 4.27 -6.08 20.85
C GLY A 342 3.52 -4.76 20.95
N PRO A 343 3.66 -4.09 22.11
CA PRO A 343 2.80 -2.97 22.45
C PRO A 343 3.15 -1.71 21.66
N VAL A 344 2.24 -1.33 20.78
CA VAL A 344 2.33 -0.10 20.00
C VAL A 344 1.76 1.05 20.84
N ARG A 345 2.56 2.10 21.00
CA ARG A 345 2.13 3.34 21.68
C ARG A 345 1.28 4.16 20.72
N MET A 346 0.00 4.35 21.06
CA MET A 346 -0.87 5.24 20.30
C MET A 346 -0.70 6.69 20.80
N PRO A 347 -0.97 7.69 19.93
CA PRO A 347 -0.96 9.09 20.33
C PRO A 347 -1.83 9.33 21.57
N THR A 348 -1.27 10.04 22.55
CA THR A 348 -1.99 10.37 23.79
C THR A 348 -3.09 11.37 23.46
N LYS A 349 -4.34 11.04 23.83
CA LYS A 349 -5.44 11.99 23.73
C LYS A 349 -5.38 12.93 24.93
N VAL A 350 -5.35 14.23 24.67
CA VAL A 350 -5.37 15.27 25.71
C VAL A 350 -6.71 15.98 25.61
N LEU A 351 -7.44 16.02 26.73
CA LEU A 351 -8.70 16.73 26.85
C LEU A 351 -8.48 17.92 27.79
N HIS A 352 -8.75 19.12 27.28
CA HIS A 352 -8.67 20.36 28.04
C HIS A 352 -10.07 20.85 28.34
N ILE A 353 -10.36 21.09 29.63
CA ILE A 353 -11.61 21.70 30.07
C ILE A 353 -11.22 22.95 30.86
N THR A 354 -11.76 24.09 30.46
CA THR A 354 -11.55 25.35 31.16
C THR A 354 -12.88 25.87 31.68
N THR A 355 -13.01 26.01 33.00
CA THR A 355 -14.25 26.46 33.65
C THR A 355 -14.01 27.75 34.40
N ARG A 356 -14.99 28.65 34.38
CA ARG A 356 -14.94 29.86 35.22
C ARG A 356 -15.08 29.46 36.69
N LYS A 357 -14.25 30.01 37.57
CA LYS A 357 -14.42 29.88 39.02
C LYS A 357 -15.67 30.64 39.46
N SER A 358 -16.31 30.18 40.54
CA SER A 358 -17.42 30.91 41.16
C SER A 358 -16.98 32.34 41.49
N PRO A 359 -17.81 33.37 41.19
CA PRO A 359 -17.49 34.74 41.53
C PRO A 359 -17.65 34.94 43.05
N CYS A 360 -16.57 34.80 43.79
CA CYS A 360 -16.54 35.10 45.23
C CYS A 360 -15.80 36.43 45.43
N GLY A 361 -16.54 37.49 45.79
CA GLY A 361 -16.01 38.84 46.07
C GLY A 361 -15.87 39.77 44.86
N GLU A 362 -15.42 41.01 45.10
CA GLU A 362 -15.05 42.06 44.12
C GLU A 362 -13.80 41.67 43.30
N GLY A 363 -13.73 40.42 42.85
CA GLY A 363 -12.57 39.80 42.21
C GLY A 363 -12.67 39.74 40.68
N THR A 364 -11.52 39.71 40.02
CA THR A 364 -11.38 39.55 38.57
C THR A 364 -11.78 38.15 38.09
N ASN A 365 -12.14 38.04 36.81
CA ASN A 365 -12.52 36.75 36.20
C ASN A 365 -11.37 35.74 36.24
N THR A 366 -11.46 34.74 37.12
CA THR A 366 -10.47 33.65 37.24
C THR A 366 -11.03 32.33 36.73
N TRP A 367 -10.20 31.54 36.03
CA TRP A 367 -10.60 30.30 35.35
C TRP A 367 -9.75 29.13 35.85
N ASP A 368 -10.38 27.98 36.10
CA ASP A 368 -9.71 26.71 36.31
C ASP A 368 -9.42 26.02 34.97
N ARG A 369 -8.24 25.42 34.86
CA ARG A 369 -7.81 24.66 33.69
C ARG A 369 -7.56 23.22 34.11
N PHE A 370 -8.43 22.33 33.66
CA PHE A 370 -8.30 20.89 33.86
C PHE A 370 -7.76 20.24 32.59
N GLU A 371 -6.78 19.36 32.76
CA GLU A 371 -6.21 18.57 31.68
C GLU A 371 -6.33 17.08 32.03
N LEU A 372 -6.94 16.31 31.13
CA LEU A 372 -6.98 14.86 31.21
C LEU A 372 -6.17 14.25 30.06
N ARG A 373 -5.14 13.48 30.41
CA ARG A 373 -4.38 12.68 29.44
C ARG A 373 -4.83 11.24 29.48
N VAL A 374 -5.20 10.70 28.32
CA VAL A 374 -5.53 9.29 28.16
C VAL A 374 -4.48 8.65 27.25
N HIS A 375 -3.71 7.75 27.84
CA HIS A 375 -2.66 7.01 27.16
C HIS A 375 -3.23 5.68 26.66
N LYS A 376 -2.89 5.32 25.42
CA LYS A 376 -3.34 4.09 24.78
C LYS A 376 -2.17 3.21 24.33
N ARG A 377 -2.31 1.90 24.52
CA ARG A 377 -1.41 0.86 24.01
C ARG A 377 -2.23 -0.16 23.24
N VAL A 378 -1.69 -0.64 22.12
CA VAL A 378 -2.34 -1.65 21.30
C VAL A 378 -1.41 -2.85 21.17
N ILE A 379 -1.92 -4.05 21.41
CA ILE A 379 -1.21 -5.31 21.26
C ILE A 379 -2.01 -6.20 20.31
N ASP A 380 -1.35 -6.75 19.29
CA ASP A 380 -1.98 -7.68 18.35
C ASP A 380 -1.51 -9.11 18.65
N LEU A 381 -2.48 -10.02 18.84
CA LEU A 381 -2.29 -11.44 19.13
C LEU A 381 -2.93 -12.32 18.06
N HIS A 382 -2.38 -13.50 17.82
CA HIS A 382 -2.99 -14.52 16.96
C HIS A 382 -3.28 -15.75 17.81
N SER A 383 -4.56 -15.96 18.18
CA SER A 383 -5.00 -17.07 19.05
C SER A 383 -6.53 -17.24 18.98
N SER A 384 -7.04 -18.31 19.59
CA SER A 384 -8.46 -18.43 19.92
C SER A 384 -8.88 -17.38 20.96
N PRO A 385 -10.12 -16.84 20.89
CA PRO A 385 -10.60 -15.79 21.78
C PRO A 385 -10.70 -16.24 23.25
N GLU A 386 -10.90 -17.54 23.49
CA GLU A 386 -10.97 -18.12 24.83
C GLU A 386 -9.63 -18.00 25.58
N VAL A 387 -8.54 -18.37 24.91
CA VAL A 387 -7.19 -18.26 25.48
C VAL A 387 -6.84 -16.80 25.78
N VAL A 388 -7.24 -15.86 24.91
CA VAL A 388 -7.02 -14.43 25.13
C VAL A 388 -7.81 -13.92 26.33
N LYS A 389 -9.08 -14.32 26.47
CA LYS A 389 -9.92 -13.97 27.62
C LYS A 389 -9.27 -14.41 28.93
N GLN A 390 -8.73 -15.64 28.96
CA GLN A 390 -8.05 -16.19 30.12
C GLN A 390 -6.77 -15.42 30.50
N ILE A 391 -6.00 -14.91 29.53
CA ILE A 391 -4.81 -14.09 29.83
C ILE A 391 -5.25 -12.72 30.36
N THR A 392 -6.25 -12.09 29.73
CA THR A 392 -6.71 -10.75 30.11
C THR A 392 -7.35 -10.68 31.49
N SER A 393 -8.00 -11.77 31.95
CA SER A 393 -8.65 -11.80 33.26
C SER A 393 -7.69 -11.86 34.44
N ILE A 394 -6.43 -12.26 34.23
CA ILE A 394 -5.45 -12.49 35.31
C ILE A 394 -4.71 -11.21 35.72
N THR A 395 -4.70 -10.17 34.87
CA THR A 395 -3.79 -9.01 35.01
C THR A 395 -4.49 -7.64 35.02
N ILE A 396 -5.75 -7.56 35.46
CA ILE A 396 -6.45 -6.27 35.51
C ILE A 396 -6.02 -5.49 36.75
N GLU A 397 -5.10 -4.54 36.59
CA GLU A 397 -4.84 -3.53 37.61
C GLU A 397 -5.98 -2.49 37.66
N PRO A 398 -6.31 -1.95 38.85
CA PRO A 398 -7.32 -0.89 38.96
C PRO A 398 -6.87 0.34 38.17
N GLY A 399 -7.75 0.84 37.30
CA GLY A 399 -7.53 2.05 36.51
C GLY A 399 -6.95 1.85 35.10
N VAL A 400 -6.85 0.60 34.63
CA VAL A 400 -6.58 0.28 33.21
C VAL A 400 -7.83 -0.33 32.59
N GLU A 401 -8.33 0.28 31.53
CA GLU A 401 -9.46 -0.21 30.74
C GLU A 401 -8.93 -1.06 29.57
N VAL A 402 -9.49 -2.25 29.41
CA VAL A 402 -9.06 -3.24 28.40
C VAL A 402 -10.21 -3.48 27.44
N GLU A 403 -9.96 -3.25 26.16
CA GLU A 403 -10.91 -3.49 25.07
C GLU A 403 -10.33 -4.54 24.12
N VAL A 404 -11.09 -5.59 23.82
CA VAL A 404 -10.66 -6.69 22.95
C VAL A 404 -11.51 -6.67 21.69
N THR A 405 -10.86 -6.53 20.54
CA THR A 405 -11.50 -6.51 19.22
C THR A 405 -10.98 -7.68 18.39
N ILE A 406 -11.90 -8.48 17.84
CA ILE A 406 -11.56 -9.51 16.87
C ILE A 406 -11.46 -8.80 15.51
N ALA A 407 -10.31 -8.92 14.85
CA ALA A 407 -10.12 -8.39 13.50
C ALA A 407 -10.49 -9.49 12.50
N ASP A 408 -11.50 -9.20 11.67
CA ASP A 408 -11.99 -10.06 10.59
C ASP A 408 -10.94 -10.34 9.50
#